data_AF-A0AAI9X6W0-F1
#
_entry.id   AF-A0AAI9X6W0-F1
#
_cell.length_a   1.000
_cell.length_b   1.000
_cell.length_c   1.000
_cell.angle_alpha   90.00
_cell.angle_beta   90.00
_cell.angle_gamma   90.00
#
_symmetry.space_group_name_H-M   'P 1'
#
loop_
_entity.id
_entity.type
_entity.pdbx_description
1 polymer ?
#
loop_
_entity_poly.entity_id
_entity_poly.type
_entity_poly.pdbx_seq_one_letter_code
_entity_poly.pdbx_strand_id
1 'polypeptide(L)'
;MWTEFEAAHIFPLERRELWRQCNFDRLITRPGQNPINSVQNGMLVSSSVHRLFDSFLISVNPDDGYKITDFAGNNLQADGRVLDIVCRNPNNPDRVADDLLRWHFRQSVLANMKGAGEPIFEHDVPLGTDMVKEILQGPDPAQRMELELFSRLQDIPQEDDNEAY
;
A
#
# COMPACT_ATOMS: atom_id res chain seq x y z
N MET A 1 8.63 -6.37 24.75
CA MET A 1 7.30 -6.80 24.26
C MET A 1 7.14 -6.13 22.91
N TRP A 2 7.09 -6.88 21.81
CA TRP A 2 7.14 -6.37 20.43
C TRP A 2 5.73 -6.03 19.91
N THR A 3 4.87 -5.46 20.75
CA THR A 3 3.44 -5.23 20.44
C THR A 3 3.17 -3.88 19.78
N GLU A 4 4.19 -3.01 19.66
CA GLU A 4 4.03 -1.66 19.10
C GLU A 4 4.44 -1.57 17.63
N PHE A 5 5.15 -2.58 17.12
CA PHE A 5 5.76 -2.56 15.80
C PHE A 5 5.41 -3.82 15.01
N GLU A 6 5.11 -3.64 13.74
CA GLU A 6 4.71 -4.68 12.80
C GLU A 6 5.58 -4.61 11.54
N ALA A 7 5.85 -5.78 10.97
CA ALA A 7 6.58 -5.88 9.70
C ALA A 7 5.59 -5.64 8.54
N ALA A 8 5.77 -4.51 7.85
CA ALA A 8 5.01 -4.16 6.68
C ALA A 8 5.79 -4.52 5.41
N HIS A 9 5.13 -5.20 4.47
CA HIS A 9 5.68 -5.37 3.13
C HIS A 9 5.40 -4.11 2.32
N ILE A 10 6.39 -3.61 1.59
CA ILE A 10 6.24 -2.43 0.73
C ILE A 10 5.48 -2.79 -0.53
N PHE A 11 5.84 -3.91 -1.15
CA PHE A 11 5.02 -4.53 -2.18
C PHE A 11 4.15 -5.61 -1.54
N PRO A 12 2.81 -5.52 -1.66
CA PRO A 12 1.90 -6.43 -0.97
C PRO A 12 2.06 -7.88 -1.46
N LEU A 13 2.05 -8.83 -0.53
CA LEU A 13 2.24 -10.26 -0.82
C LEU A 13 1.08 -10.84 -1.63
N GLU A 14 -0.11 -10.27 -1.46
CA GLU A 14 -1.35 -10.63 -2.15
C GLU A 14 -1.20 -10.42 -3.67
N ARG A 15 -0.36 -9.46 -4.09
CA ARG A 15 -0.12 -9.15 -5.51
C ARG A 15 1.07 -9.91 -6.11
N ARG A 16 1.36 -11.12 -5.60
CA ARG A 16 2.47 -11.97 -6.08
C ARG A 16 2.47 -12.19 -7.59
N GLU A 17 1.30 -12.25 -8.21
CA GLU A 17 1.23 -12.44 -9.66
C GLU A 17 1.68 -11.20 -10.43
N LEU A 18 1.25 -10.00 -10.01
CA LEU A 18 1.76 -8.74 -10.56
C LEU A 18 3.28 -8.60 -10.37
N TRP A 19 3.78 -9.00 -9.20
CA TRP A 19 5.22 -9.04 -8.93
C TRP A 19 5.98 -9.89 -9.97
N ARG A 20 5.45 -11.07 -10.29
CA ARG A 20 6.02 -11.97 -11.31
C ARG A 20 5.92 -11.39 -12.71
N GLN A 21 4.75 -10.90 -13.11
CA GLN A 21 4.51 -10.33 -14.44
C GLN A 21 5.42 -9.12 -14.73
N CYS A 22 5.63 -8.26 -13.73
CA CYS A 22 6.52 -7.10 -13.85
C CYS A 22 8.01 -7.42 -13.65
N ASN A 23 8.34 -8.69 -13.37
CA ASN A 23 9.70 -9.16 -13.08
C ASN A 23 10.38 -8.31 -11.99
N PHE A 24 9.70 -8.12 -10.86
CA PHE A 24 10.23 -7.32 -9.75
C PHE A 24 11.34 -8.01 -8.95
N ASP A 25 11.58 -9.30 -9.17
CA ASP A 25 12.76 -10.01 -8.67
C ASP A 25 14.05 -9.25 -8.96
N ARG A 26 14.15 -8.60 -10.13
CA ARG A 26 15.34 -7.83 -10.55
C ARG A 26 15.63 -6.59 -9.70
N LEU A 27 14.65 -6.11 -8.92
CA LEU A 27 14.78 -4.94 -8.06
C LEU A 27 15.39 -5.30 -6.69
N ILE A 28 15.51 -6.59 -6.39
CA ILE A 28 16.02 -7.11 -5.13
C ILE A 28 17.47 -7.56 -5.31
N THR A 29 18.37 -6.99 -4.52
CA THR A 29 19.80 -7.37 -4.55
C THR A 29 20.12 -8.54 -3.60
N ARG A 30 19.27 -8.78 -2.59
CA ARG A 30 19.39 -9.84 -1.58
C ARG A 30 18.08 -10.61 -1.48
N PRO A 31 17.79 -11.49 -2.45
CA PRO A 31 16.48 -12.15 -2.57
C PRO A 31 16.19 -13.18 -1.48
N GLY A 32 17.20 -13.64 -0.74
CA GLY A 32 17.05 -14.77 0.17
C GLY A 32 16.54 -16.00 -0.56
N GLN A 33 15.54 -16.69 0.01
CA GLN A 33 14.88 -17.83 -0.65
C GLN A 33 13.76 -17.41 -1.60
N ASN A 34 13.15 -16.23 -1.39
CA ASN A 34 12.01 -15.75 -2.16
C ASN A 34 12.09 -14.22 -2.26
N PRO A 35 12.33 -13.64 -3.45
CA PRO A 35 12.56 -12.20 -3.61
C PRO A 35 11.46 -11.31 -3.00
N ILE A 36 10.19 -11.71 -3.11
CA ILE A 36 9.06 -10.94 -2.55
C ILE A 36 9.07 -10.92 -1.01
N ASN A 37 9.69 -11.91 -0.38
CA ASN A 37 9.88 -11.97 1.08
C ASN A 37 11.26 -11.45 1.49
N SER A 38 11.99 -10.78 0.59
CA SER A 38 13.27 -10.17 0.93
C SER A 38 13.08 -9.08 1.98
N VAL A 39 14.07 -8.94 2.86
CA VAL A 39 14.16 -7.81 3.80
C VAL A 39 14.11 -6.45 3.10
N GLN A 40 14.50 -6.39 1.82
CA GLN A 40 14.45 -5.17 1.02
C GLN A 40 13.03 -4.80 0.55
N ASN A 41 12.07 -5.73 0.65
CA ASN A 41 10.64 -5.50 0.44
C ASN A 41 9.88 -5.27 1.76
N GLY A 42 10.59 -5.05 2.87
CA GLY A 42 9.95 -4.91 4.19
C GLY A 42 10.53 -3.77 5.00
N MET A 43 9.70 -3.21 5.87
CA MET A 43 10.14 -2.31 6.93
C MET A 43 9.31 -2.50 8.18
N LEU A 44 9.88 -2.15 9.33
CA LEU A 44 9.18 -2.19 10.60
C LEU A 44 8.47 -0.85 10.80
N VAL A 45 7.16 -0.88 10.97
CA VAL A 45 6.30 0.30 11.18
C VAL A 45 5.53 0.17 12.48
N SER A 46 5.05 1.26 13.05
CA SER A 46 4.18 1.14 14.22
C SER A 46 2.85 0.49 13.84
N SER A 47 2.24 -0.27 14.76
CA SER A 47 0.94 -0.91 14.53
C SER A 47 -0.15 0.10 14.12
N SER A 48 -0.08 1.33 14.63
CA SER A 48 -0.99 2.43 14.26
C SER A 48 -0.83 2.91 12.81
N VAL A 49 0.34 2.74 12.22
CA VAL A 49 0.69 3.18 10.86
C VAL A 49 0.55 2.05 9.85
N HIS A 50 0.71 0.78 10.27
CA HIS A 50 0.72 -0.37 9.38
C HIS A 50 -0.51 -0.43 8.46
N ARG A 51 -1.72 -0.33 9.04
CA ARG A 51 -2.97 -0.33 8.25
C ARG A 51 -3.05 0.83 7.25
N LEU A 52 -2.54 2.00 7.62
CA LEU A 52 -2.53 3.16 6.74
C LEU A 52 -1.53 2.99 5.60
N PHE A 53 -0.42 2.31 5.86
CA PHE A 53 0.58 2.00 4.86
C PHE A 53 0.03 1.01 3.84
N ASP A 54 -0.55 -0.10 4.31
CA ASP A 54 -1.16 -1.12 3.44
C ASP A 54 -2.33 -0.59 2.60
N SER A 55 -3.11 0.35 3.15
CA SER A 55 -4.20 1.04 2.43
C SER A 55 -3.71 2.22 1.57
N PHE A 56 -2.40 2.38 1.39
CA PHE A 56 -1.79 3.44 0.59
C PHE A 56 -2.10 4.88 1.05
N LEU A 57 -2.53 5.06 2.30
CA LEU A 57 -2.86 6.36 2.91
C LEU A 57 -1.64 7.07 3.50
N ILE A 58 -0.53 6.35 3.68
CA ILE A 58 0.77 6.92 4.03
C ILE A 58 1.85 6.27 3.17
N SER A 59 2.83 7.06 2.72
CA SER A 59 3.92 6.52 1.91
C SER A 59 5.21 7.32 2.05
N VAL A 60 6.30 6.78 1.51
CA VAL A 60 7.63 7.40 1.53
C VAL A 60 8.06 7.68 0.10
N ASN A 61 8.45 8.92 -0.20
CA ASN A 61 8.98 9.29 -1.51
C ASN A 61 10.52 9.23 -1.50
N PRO A 62 11.16 8.19 -2.08
CA PRO A 62 12.62 8.12 -2.13
C PRO A 62 13.24 9.20 -3.03
N ASP A 63 12.48 9.77 -3.96
CA ASP A 63 12.94 10.81 -4.89
C ASP A 63 12.85 12.24 -4.30
N ASP A 64 12.15 12.40 -3.16
CA ASP A 64 12.05 13.65 -2.40
C ASP A 64 12.68 13.49 -1.01
N GLY A 65 13.93 13.02 -0.98
CA GLY A 65 14.72 12.90 0.25
C GLY A 65 14.16 11.90 1.26
N TYR A 66 13.41 10.89 0.83
CA TYR A 66 12.70 9.92 1.68
C TYR A 66 11.66 10.55 2.60
N LYS A 67 11.01 11.62 2.12
CA LYS A 67 9.91 12.29 2.84
C LYS A 67 8.70 11.36 2.96
N ILE A 68 8.16 11.28 4.18
CA ILE A 68 6.91 10.62 4.50
C ILE A 68 5.76 11.57 4.14
N THR A 69 4.75 11.05 3.45
CA THR A 69 3.55 11.77 3.03
C THR A 69 2.32 11.07 3.59
N ASP A 70 1.51 11.78 4.38
CA ASP A 70 0.18 11.37 4.84
C ASP A 70 -0.88 11.89 3.85
N PHE A 71 -1.53 10.98 3.15
CA PHE A 71 -2.59 11.28 2.19
C PHE A 71 -3.98 11.35 2.84
N ALA A 72 -4.16 10.75 4.03
CA ALA A 72 -5.44 10.74 4.73
C ALA A 72 -5.70 12.01 5.54
N GLY A 73 -4.67 12.84 5.78
CA GLY A 73 -4.79 14.00 6.65
C GLY A 73 -5.01 13.62 8.12
N ASN A 74 -4.62 12.40 8.50
CA ASN A 74 -4.78 11.84 9.84
C ASN A 74 -3.86 12.49 10.88
N ASN A 75 -2.99 13.40 10.44
CA ASN A 75 -2.14 14.23 11.31
C ASN A 75 -1.27 13.36 12.23
N LEU A 76 -0.71 12.30 11.65
CA LEU A 76 0.00 11.20 12.34
C LEU A 76 1.31 11.62 13.01
N GLN A 77 1.60 12.92 13.06
CA GLN A 77 2.90 13.53 13.38
C GLN A 77 4.06 13.08 12.49
N ALA A 78 3.87 12.07 11.63
CA ALA A 78 4.85 11.49 10.73
C ALA A 78 4.94 12.23 9.38
N ASP A 79 3.89 12.93 8.98
CA ASP A 79 3.87 13.69 7.72
C ASP A 79 5.02 14.71 7.67
N GLY A 80 5.67 14.78 6.51
CA GLY A 80 6.83 15.65 6.29
C GLY A 80 8.12 15.21 7.00
N ARG A 81 8.09 14.20 7.87
CA ARG A 81 9.33 13.60 8.40
C ARG A 81 10.06 12.81 7.33
N VAL A 82 11.29 12.45 7.63
CA VAL A 82 12.12 11.63 6.75
C VAL A 82 12.17 10.21 7.31
N LEU A 83 12.08 9.20 6.43
CA LEU A 83 12.23 7.79 6.79
C LEU A 83 13.55 7.57 7.56
N ASP A 84 13.51 6.70 8.56
CA ASP A 84 14.67 6.43 9.41
C ASP A 84 15.89 5.97 8.58
N ILE A 85 17.09 6.42 8.98
CA ILE A 85 18.34 6.10 8.29
C ILE A 85 18.60 4.59 8.22
N VAL A 86 18.13 3.80 9.19
CA VAL A 86 18.27 2.34 9.20
C VAL A 86 17.67 1.71 7.93
N CYS A 87 16.56 2.26 7.43
CA CYS A 87 15.88 1.77 6.24
C CYS A 87 16.53 2.21 4.92
N ARG A 88 17.31 3.30 4.92
CA ARG A 88 17.82 3.94 3.68
C ARG A 88 19.34 4.11 3.61
N ASN A 89 20.08 3.60 4.60
CA ASN A 89 21.54 3.73 4.64
C ASN A 89 22.17 3.05 3.42
N PRO A 90 22.87 3.78 2.52
CA PRO A 90 23.45 3.20 1.31
C PRO A 90 24.55 2.17 1.58
N ASN A 91 25.17 2.22 2.78
CA ASN A 91 26.17 1.23 3.20
C ASN A 91 25.54 -0.04 3.80
N ASN A 92 24.22 -0.05 4.01
CA ASN A 92 23.49 -1.23 4.45
C ASN A 92 22.94 -1.97 3.21
N PRO A 93 23.44 -3.17 2.89
CA PRO A 93 22.94 -3.93 1.75
C PRO A 93 21.52 -4.48 1.97
N ASP A 94 21.05 -4.54 3.22
CA ASP A 94 19.69 -4.93 3.60
C ASP A 94 18.73 -3.74 3.68
N ARG A 95 19.16 -2.54 3.24
CA ARG A 95 18.28 -1.37 3.15
C ARG A 95 17.08 -1.66 2.25
N VAL A 96 15.99 -0.95 2.53
CA VAL A 96 14.78 -0.99 1.72
C VAL A 96 15.11 -0.68 0.26
N ALA A 97 14.51 -1.42 -0.67
CA ALA A 97 14.69 -1.16 -2.10
C ALA A 97 13.97 0.14 -2.49
N ASP A 98 14.76 1.13 -2.95
CA ASP A 98 14.24 2.44 -3.37
C ASP A 98 13.19 2.31 -4.48
N ASP A 99 13.34 1.34 -5.40
CA ASP A 99 12.37 1.08 -6.47
C ASP A 99 11.00 0.61 -5.95
N LEU A 100 10.98 -0.15 -4.85
CA LEU A 100 9.73 -0.59 -4.24
C LEU A 100 9.03 0.55 -3.51
N LEU A 101 9.79 1.39 -2.79
CA LEU A 101 9.24 2.62 -2.21
C LEU A 101 8.66 3.53 -3.29
N ARG A 102 9.37 3.70 -4.40
CA ARG A 102 8.90 4.51 -5.53
C ARG A 102 7.63 3.94 -6.14
N TRP A 103 7.56 2.61 -6.29
CA TRP A 103 6.34 1.95 -6.78
C TRP A 103 5.17 2.19 -5.82
N HIS A 104 5.36 1.94 -4.52
CA HIS A 104 4.32 2.15 -3.51
C HIS A 104 3.88 3.60 -3.45
N PHE A 105 4.80 4.56 -3.47
CA PHE A 105 4.48 5.99 -3.48
C PHE A 105 3.64 6.38 -4.70
N ARG A 106 3.98 5.86 -5.89
CA ARG A 106 3.15 6.08 -7.09
C ARG A 106 1.76 5.48 -6.93
N GLN A 107 1.63 4.30 -6.32
CA GLN A 107 0.32 3.72 -6.01
C GLN A 107 -0.45 4.58 -5.02
N SER A 108 0.19 5.10 -3.97
CA SER A 108 -0.43 6.03 -3.01
C SER A 108 -0.90 7.32 -3.66
N VAL A 109 -0.10 7.92 -4.53
CA VAL A 109 -0.51 9.10 -5.30
C VAL A 109 -1.71 8.76 -6.20
N LEU A 110 -1.68 7.65 -6.94
CA LEU A 110 -2.81 7.24 -7.80
C LEU A 110 -4.09 6.94 -7.00
N ALA A 111 -3.97 6.27 -5.86
CA ALA A 111 -5.08 5.94 -4.98
C ALA A 111 -5.75 7.19 -4.39
N ASN A 112 -4.97 8.23 -4.09
CA ASN A 112 -5.45 9.44 -3.40
C ASN A 112 -5.64 10.66 -4.32
N MET A 113 -5.29 10.59 -5.61
CA MET A 113 -5.65 11.62 -6.60
C MET A 113 -7.12 11.50 -7.07
N LYS A 114 -7.83 10.43 -6.69
CA LYS A 114 -9.28 10.30 -6.86
C LYS A 114 -9.96 10.83 -5.60
N GLY A 115 -10.91 11.75 -5.76
CA GLY A 115 -11.54 12.46 -4.63
C GLY A 115 -12.18 11.53 -3.61
N ALA A 116 -12.38 12.04 -2.39
CA ALA A 116 -12.98 11.32 -1.27
C ALA A 116 -14.33 10.69 -1.67
N GLY A 117 -14.35 9.36 -1.86
CA GLY A 117 -15.55 8.58 -2.19
C GLY A 117 -15.48 7.77 -3.49
N GLU A 118 -14.42 7.87 -4.28
CA GLU A 118 -14.24 7.04 -5.48
C GLU A 118 -13.25 5.89 -5.21
N PRO A 119 -13.61 4.62 -5.51
CA PRO A 119 -12.71 3.50 -5.31
C PRO A 119 -11.38 3.66 -6.05
N ILE A 120 -10.36 2.99 -5.50
CA ILE A 120 -8.92 3.14 -5.75
C ILE A 120 -8.53 3.04 -7.25
N PHE A 121 -9.36 2.46 -8.13
CA PHE A 121 -9.19 2.42 -9.59
C PHE A 121 -10.45 2.88 -10.37
N GLU A 122 -10.24 3.37 -11.60
CA GLU A 122 -11.20 4.12 -12.43
C GLU A 122 -12.54 3.38 -12.52
N HIS A 123 -13.58 4.06 -12.06
CA HIS A 123 -14.94 3.77 -12.50
C HIS A 123 -15.14 4.40 -13.88
N ASP A 124 -14.57 3.77 -14.91
CA ASP A 124 -15.17 3.84 -16.25
C ASP A 124 -16.42 2.93 -16.32
N VAL A 125 -17.10 2.73 -15.19
CA VAL A 125 -18.36 2.03 -15.11
C VAL A 125 -19.45 3.09 -15.06
N PRO A 126 -20.05 3.50 -16.19
CA PRO A 126 -21.20 4.37 -16.17
C PRO A 126 -22.24 3.81 -15.20
N LEU A 127 -22.85 4.68 -14.38
CA LEU A 127 -23.96 4.30 -13.51
C LEU A 127 -25.02 3.56 -14.35
N GLY A 128 -25.23 2.28 -14.06
CA GLY A 128 -26.14 1.40 -14.80
C GLY A 128 -25.49 0.18 -15.47
N THR A 129 -24.17 0.02 -15.38
CA THR A 129 -23.46 -1.14 -15.93
C THR A 129 -23.17 -2.20 -14.85
N ASP A 130 -23.27 -3.48 -15.22
CA ASP A 130 -23.03 -4.62 -14.33
C ASP A 130 -21.54 -4.73 -13.97
N MET A 131 -21.18 -4.23 -12.79
CA MET A 131 -19.81 -4.12 -12.29
C MET A 131 -19.04 -5.45 -12.29
N VAL A 132 -19.72 -6.58 -12.02
CA VAL A 132 -19.07 -7.90 -12.05
C VAL A 132 -18.69 -8.28 -13.48
N LYS A 133 -19.56 -7.96 -14.44
CA LYS A 133 -19.32 -8.22 -15.85
C LYS A 133 -18.13 -7.43 -16.38
N GLU A 134 -17.92 -6.22 -15.88
CA GLU A 134 -16.83 -5.36 -16.32
C GLU A 134 -15.49 -5.72 -15.67
N ILE A 135 -15.49 -6.10 -14.39
CA ILE A 135 -14.33 -6.70 -13.72
C ILE A 135 -13.84 -7.92 -14.51
N LEU A 136 -14.76 -8.77 -14.97
CA LEU A 136 -14.45 -9.96 -15.78
C LEU A 136 -13.96 -9.65 -17.20
N GLN A 137 -14.28 -8.48 -17.77
CA GLN A 137 -13.86 -8.07 -19.11
C GLN A 137 -12.56 -7.23 -19.12
N GLY A 138 -12.15 -6.72 -17.96
CA GLY A 138 -10.89 -6.01 -17.79
C GLY A 138 -9.67 -6.94 -17.68
N PRO A 139 -8.45 -6.41 -17.94
CA PRO A 139 -7.22 -7.14 -17.68
C PRO A 139 -7.07 -7.44 -16.18
N ASP A 140 -6.61 -8.65 -15.86
CA ASP A 140 -6.42 -9.19 -14.50
C ASP A 140 -7.70 -9.13 -13.63
N PRO A 141 -8.79 -9.82 -14.06
CA PRO A 141 -10.12 -9.72 -13.45
C PRO A 141 -10.16 -10.18 -11.98
N ALA A 142 -9.34 -11.17 -11.63
CA ALA A 142 -9.25 -11.67 -10.25
C ALA A 142 -8.67 -10.61 -9.29
N GLN A 143 -7.62 -9.90 -9.72
CA GLN A 143 -6.96 -8.88 -8.90
C GLN A 143 -7.87 -7.66 -8.71
N ARG A 144 -8.64 -7.30 -9.74
CA ARG A 144 -9.65 -6.24 -9.68
C ARG A 144 -10.79 -6.59 -8.71
N MET A 145 -11.24 -7.85 -8.73
CA MET A 145 -12.28 -8.34 -7.82
C MET A 145 -11.82 -8.34 -6.36
N GLU A 146 -10.61 -8.84 -6.09
CA GLU A 146 -10.04 -8.84 -4.74
C GLU A 146 -9.93 -7.42 -4.18
N LEU A 147 -9.42 -6.48 -4.98
CA LEU A 147 -9.32 -5.07 -4.58
C LEU A 147 -10.67 -4.44 -4.22
N GLU A 148 -11.71 -4.75 -5.01
CA GLU A 148 -13.04 -4.20 -4.77
C GLU A 148 -13.68 -4.77 -3.51
N LEU A 149 -13.46 -6.06 -3.24
CA LEU A 149 -13.87 -6.68 -1.98
C LEU A 149 -13.12 -6.07 -0.79
N PHE A 150 -11.80 -5.87 -0.91
CA PHE A 150 -10.99 -5.26 0.15
C PHE A 150 -11.43 -3.82 0.47
N SER A 151 -11.73 -3.02 -0.56
CA SER A 151 -12.17 -1.63 -0.38
C SER A 151 -13.53 -1.56 0.33
N ARG A 152 -14.51 -2.36 -0.12
CA ARG A 152 -15.86 -2.39 0.47
C ARG A 152 -15.92 -2.95 1.88
N LEU A 153 -15.10 -3.96 2.19
CA LEU A 153 -15.06 -4.56 3.51
C LEU A 153 -14.36 -3.66 4.54
N GLN A 154 -13.53 -2.72 4.09
CA GLN A 154 -12.94 -1.70 4.96
C GLN A 154 -13.90 -0.53 5.27
N ASP A 155 -14.87 -0.27 4.39
CA ASP A 155 -15.86 0.82 4.49
C ASP A 155 -17.11 0.49 5.33
N ILE A 156 -17.10 -0.54 6.18
CA ILE A 156 -18.24 -0.82 7.08
C ILE A 156 -18.39 0.35 8.06
N PRO A 157 -19.47 1.14 8.01
CA PRO A 157 -19.76 2.11 9.06
C PRO A 157 -19.96 1.34 10.36
N GLN A 158 -19.31 1.77 11.43
CA GLN A 158 -19.72 1.38 12.77
C GLN A 158 -21.20 1.76 12.91
N GLU A 159 -22.08 0.77 13.06
CA GLU A 159 -23.46 1.03 13.47
C GLU A 159 -23.39 1.79 14.80
N ASP A 160 -23.93 3.01 14.80
CA ASP A 160 -24.16 3.80 16.00
C ASP A 160 -25.16 3.03 16.89
N ASP A 161 -24.65 2.27 17.86
CA ASP A 161 -25.42 1.83 19.01
C ASP A 161 -25.66 3.03 19.95
N ASN A 162 -26.53 3.94 19.52
CA ASN A 162 -27.24 4.87 20.39
C ASN A 162 -28.61 4.27 20.71
N GLU A 163 -28.67 3.41 21.73
CA GLU A 163 -29.91 3.19 22.47
C GLU A 163 -29.84 3.90 23.82
N ALA A 164 -30.67 4.92 23.93
CA ALA A 164 -30.95 5.69 25.13
C ALA A 164 -31.61 4.79 26.21
N TYR A 165 -31.18 4.96 27.46
CA TYR A 165 -32.05 5.07 28.64
C TYR A 165 -31.34 5.82 29.77
#